data_AF-A0A8B8FPG6-F1
#
_entry.id   AF-A0A8B8FPG6-F1
#
_cell.length_a   1.000
_cell.length_b   1.000
_cell.length_c   1.000
_cell.angle_alpha   90.00
_cell.angle_beta   90.00
_cell.angle_gamma   90.00
#
_symmetry.space_group_name_H-M   'P 1'
#
loop_
_entity.id
_entity.type
_entity.pdbx_description
1 polymer ?
#
loop_
_entity_poly.entity_id
_entity_poly.type
_entity_poly.pdbx_seq_one_letter_code
_entity_poly.pdbx_strand_id
1 'polypeptide(L)'
;MSRATSPRCMYYPYGLDTAEYTLFRSLNCDGLREELRAHLGRSPTAENVLEILCGPVFEDLPVHHQEMQVALWDIEEIFRIFCKMAVEILTLEI
;
A
#
# COMPACT_ATOMS: atom_id res chain seq x y z
N MET A 1 -0.01 27.87 10.32
CA MET A 1 0.23 26.48 9.87
C MET A 1 0.47 25.63 11.10
N SER A 2 -0.50 24.82 11.51
CA SER A 2 -0.37 23.93 12.67
C SER A 2 0.50 22.71 12.29
N ARG A 3 1.39 22.32 13.21
CA ARG A 3 2.17 21.07 13.13
C ARG A 3 1.23 19.87 13.33
N ALA A 4 1.62 18.72 12.80
CA ALA A 4 1.00 17.41 13.07
C ALA A 4 0.71 17.18 14.56
N THR A 5 -0.37 16.46 14.85
CA THR A 5 -0.77 16.08 16.23
C THR A 5 0.34 15.32 16.94
N SER A 6 1.10 14.54 16.17
CA SER A 6 2.29 13.85 16.67
C SER A 6 3.48 14.82 16.76
N PRO A 7 4.06 15.04 17.94
CA PRO A 7 5.27 15.86 18.10
C PRO A 7 6.52 15.25 17.46
N ARG A 8 6.44 14.00 16.96
CA ARG A 8 7.53 13.30 16.27
C ARG A 8 7.52 13.54 14.76
N CYS A 9 6.43 14.02 14.19
CA CYS A 9 6.33 14.25 12.75
C CYS A 9 6.89 15.65 12.42
N MET A 10 8.21 15.73 12.23
CA MET A 10 8.89 17.00 11.86
C MET A 10 8.68 17.39 10.40
N TYR A 11 8.17 16.48 9.56
CA TYR A 11 8.17 16.61 8.10
C TYR A 11 6.83 17.01 7.50
N TYR A 12 5.70 16.78 8.20
CA TYR A 12 4.37 17.02 7.64
C TYR A 12 3.59 18.10 8.40
N PRO A 13 3.01 19.09 7.69
CA PRO A 13 1.94 19.94 8.21
C PRO A 13 0.76 19.08 8.71
N TYR A 14 0.00 19.55 9.70
CA TYR A 14 -1.09 18.79 10.33
C TYR A 14 -2.07 18.11 9.37
N GLY A 15 -2.37 18.72 8.23
CA GLY A 15 -3.28 18.16 7.24
C GLY A 15 -2.72 16.99 6.41
N LEU A 16 -1.41 16.71 6.50
CA LEU A 16 -0.73 15.67 5.73
C LEU A 16 -0.29 14.48 6.62
N ASP A 17 -0.52 14.54 7.94
CA ASP A 17 -0.27 13.43 8.87
C ASP A 17 -1.43 12.43 8.86
N THR A 18 -1.65 11.80 7.71
CA THR A 18 -2.68 10.77 7.53
C THR A 18 -2.03 9.49 7.01
N ALA A 19 -2.59 8.33 7.37
CA ALA A 19 -2.10 7.04 6.87
C ALA A 19 -2.11 7.01 5.34
N GLU A 20 -3.15 7.57 4.70
CA GLU A 20 -3.22 7.69 3.25
C GLU A 20 -2.06 8.51 2.69
N TYR A 21 -1.79 9.68 3.25
CA TYR A 21 -0.71 10.52 2.76
C TYR A 21 0.64 9.83 2.94
N THR A 22 0.92 9.30 4.13
CA THR A 22 2.18 8.62 4.44
C THR A 22 2.40 7.40 3.54
N LEU A 23 1.38 6.56 3.38
CA LEU A 23 1.48 5.32 2.61
C LEU A 23 1.41 5.51 1.10
N PHE A 24 0.71 6.52 0.57
CA PHE A 24 0.46 6.64 -0.88
C PHE A 24 0.87 7.96 -1.52
N ARG A 25 1.14 9.04 -0.76
CA ARG A 25 1.40 10.38 -1.32
C ARG A 25 2.72 11.01 -0.91
N SER A 26 3.29 10.59 0.22
CA SER A 26 4.62 11.02 0.71
C SER A 26 5.67 10.84 -0.38
N LEU A 27 6.38 11.92 -0.71
CA LEU A 27 7.53 11.88 -1.62
C LEU A 27 8.77 11.27 -0.96
N ASN A 28 8.90 11.41 0.36
CA ASN A 28 10.03 10.87 1.12
C ASN A 28 10.04 9.34 1.12
N CYS A 29 8.89 8.71 0.88
CA CYS A 29 8.71 7.27 0.89
C CYS A 29 8.42 6.70 -0.51
N ASP A 30 8.52 7.50 -1.58
CA ASP A 30 8.08 7.06 -2.92
C ASP A 30 8.83 5.83 -3.42
N GLY A 31 10.15 5.77 -3.17
CA GLY A 31 10.98 4.62 -3.55
C GLY A 31 10.57 3.29 -2.89
N LEU A 32 9.92 3.33 -1.73
CA LEU A 32 9.42 2.12 -1.05
C LEU A 32 8.16 1.55 -1.69
N ARG A 33 7.52 2.31 -2.58
CA ARG A 33 6.33 1.87 -3.33
C ARG A 33 6.68 1.17 -4.63
N GLU A 34 7.94 1.16 -5.05
CA GLU A 34 8.32 0.66 -6.37
C GLU A 34 8.01 -0.83 -6.57
N GLU A 35 8.26 -1.66 -5.56
CA GLU A 35 7.94 -3.09 -5.62
C GLU A 35 6.43 -3.30 -5.81
N LEU A 36 5.61 -2.60 -5.04
CA LEU A 36 4.16 -2.66 -5.14
C LEU A 36 3.65 -2.09 -6.49
N ARG A 37 4.24 -0.99 -6.95
CA ARG A 37 3.91 -0.36 -8.24
C ARG A 37 4.24 -1.27 -9.42
N ALA A 38 5.40 -1.93 -9.38
CA ALA A 38 5.81 -2.89 -10.39
C ALA A 38 4.86 -4.09 -10.46
N HIS A 39 4.44 -4.60 -9.29
CA HIS A 39 3.52 -5.74 -9.22
C HIS A 39 2.10 -5.39 -9.66
N LEU A 40 1.57 -4.23 -9.25
CA LEU A 40 0.23 -3.77 -9.65
C LEU A 40 0.17 -3.23 -11.10
N GLY A 41 1.32 -2.92 -11.70
CA GLY A 41 1.43 -2.22 -12.99
C GLY A 41 0.92 -0.77 -12.96
N ARG A 42 0.64 -0.23 -11.77
CA ARG A 42 0.11 1.13 -11.54
C ARG A 42 0.56 1.65 -10.19
N SER A 43 0.53 2.97 -10.01
CA SER A 43 0.81 3.58 -8.70
C SER A 43 -0.29 3.21 -7.70
N PRO A 44 0.06 2.70 -6.51
CA PRO A 44 -0.92 2.32 -5.49
C PRO A 44 -1.59 3.58 -4.90
N THR A 45 -2.89 3.48 -4.66
CA THR A 45 -3.71 4.54 -4.06
C THR A 45 -4.53 3.98 -2.90
N ALA A 46 -5.14 4.87 -2.09
CA ALA A 46 -6.02 4.45 -1.00
C ALA A 46 -7.24 3.64 -1.48
N GLU A 47 -7.71 3.88 -2.71
CA GLU A 47 -8.82 3.12 -3.30
C GLU A 47 -8.46 1.66 -3.55
N ASN A 48 -7.17 1.36 -3.75
CA ASN A 48 -6.69 -0.01 -3.96
C ASN A 48 -6.56 -0.81 -2.67
N VAL A 49 -6.70 -0.19 -1.49
CA VAL A 49 -6.45 -0.88 -0.21
C VAL A 49 -7.40 -2.06 0.00
N LEU A 50 -8.67 -1.92 -0.36
CA LEU A 50 -9.62 -3.03 -0.22
C LEU A 50 -9.25 -4.21 -1.12
N GLU A 51 -8.91 -3.94 -2.38
CA GLU A 51 -8.45 -4.95 -3.34
C GLU A 51 -7.14 -5.62 -2.88
N ILE A 52 -6.20 -4.84 -2.34
CA ILE A 52 -4.90 -5.34 -1.85
C ILE A 52 -5.07 -6.21 -0.60
N LEU A 53 -5.95 -5.81 0.33
CA LEU A 53 -6.13 -6.52 1.61
C LEU A 53 -7.09 -7.70 1.51
N CYS A 54 -8.10 -7.61 0.67
CA CYS A 54 -9.18 -8.59 0.58
C CYS A 54 -9.16 -9.39 -0.73
N GLY A 55 -8.34 -8.99 -1.70
CA GLY A 55 -8.37 -9.56 -3.05
C GLY A 55 -9.55 -9.05 -3.89
N PRO A 56 -9.70 -9.58 -5.12
CA PRO A 56 -10.85 -9.34 -5.97
C PRO A 56 -12.11 -9.96 -5.36
N VAL A 57 -13.28 -9.52 -5.82
CA VAL A 57 -14.54 -10.14 -5.43
C VAL A 57 -14.62 -11.57 -6.00
N PHE A 58 -15.41 -12.43 -5.36
CA PHE A 58 -15.49 -13.84 -5.71
C PHE A 58 -15.91 -14.06 -7.18
N GLU A 59 -16.77 -13.19 -7.70
CA GLU A 59 -17.27 -13.24 -9.07
C GLU A 59 -16.18 -12.99 -10.13
N ASP A 60 -15.08 -12.33 -9.76
CA ASP A 60 -13.95 -12.04 -10.64
C ASP A 60 -12.89 -13.16 -10.62
N LEU A 61 -13.04 -14.16 -9.74
CA LEU A 61 -12.10 -15.27 -9.65
C LEU A 61 -12.24 -16.22 -10.86
N PRO A 62 -11.11 -16.72 -11.40
CA PRO A 62 -11.16 -17.72 -12.46
C PRO A 62 -11.88 -18.99 -12.01
N VAL A 63 -12.70 -19.55 -12.90
CA VAL A 63 -13.39 -20.82 -12.64
C VAL A 63 -12.45 -22.01 -12.80
N HIS A 64 -11.42 -21.88 -13.64
CA HIS A 64 -10.46 -22.95 -13.88
C HIS A 64 -9.47 -23.06 -12.71
N HIS A 65 -9.31 -24.27 -12.15
CA HIS A 65 -8.53 -24.49 -10.94
C HIS A 65 -7.09 -23.96 -11.02
N GLN A 66 -6.40 -24.19 -12.14
CA GLN A 66 -5.02 -23.72 -12.31
C GLN A 66 -4.91 -22.20 -12.36
N GLU A 67 -5.85 -21.52 -13.02
CA GLU A 67 -5.88 -20.06 -13.12
C GLU A 67 -6.26 -19.45 -11.77
N MET A 68 -7.19 -20.09 -11.04
CA MET A 68 -7.57 -19.70 -9.68
C MET A 68 -6.38 -19.78 -8.73
N GLN A 69 -5.58 -20.84 -8.79
CA GLN A 69 -4.37 -20.95 -7.95
C GLN A 69 -3.37 -19.83 -8.25
N VAL A 70 -3.14 -19.52 -9.53
CA VAL A 70 -2.25 -18.42 -9.93
C VAL A 70 -2.78 -17.08 -9.41
N ALA A 71 -4.08 -16.82 -9.54
CA ALA A 71 -4.70 -15.61 -9.03
C ALA A 71 -4.57 -15.49 -7.50
N LEU A 72 -4.80 -16.59 -6.76
CA LEU A 72 -4.65 -16.60 -5.30
C LEU A 72 -3.21 -16.33 -4.85
N TRP A 73 -2.23 -16.93 -5.53
CA TRP A 73 -0.81 -16.65 -5.29
C TRP A 73 -0.47 -15.18 -5.53
N ASP A 74 -0.99 -14.60 -6.61
CA ASP A 74 -0.77 -13.20 -6.95
C ASP A 74 -1.36 -12.25 -5.89
N ILE A 75 -2.57 -12.55 -5.40
CA ILE A 75 -3.23 -11.80 -4.33
C ILE A 75 -2.41 -11.85 -3.03
N GLU A 76 -1.95 -13.04 -2.64
CA GLU A 76 -1.13 -13.22 -1.44
C GLU A 76 0.18 -12.43 -1.55
N GLU A 77 0.79 -12.43 -2.73
CA GLU A 77 2.04 -11.70 -2.98
C GLU A 77 1.83 -10.18 -2.93
N ILE A 78 0.76 -9.66 -3.53
CA ILE A 78 0.38 -8.24 -3.44
C ILE A 78 0.19 -7.83 -1.97
N PHE A 79 -0.52 -8.64 -1.19
CA PHE A 79 -0.73 -8.38 0.24
C PHE A 79 0.59 -8.36 1.01
N ARG A 80 1.47 -9.34 0.76
CA ARG A 80 2.79 -9.44 1.39
C ARG A 80 3.65 -8.22 1.08
N ILE A 81 3.71 -7.80 -0.19
CA ILE A 81 4.47 -6.63 -0.64
C ILE A 81 3.92 -5.37 0.03
N PHE A 82 2.60 -5.20 0.08
CA PHE A 82 1.97 -4.06 0.75
C PHE A 82 2.33 -4.00 2.24
N CYS A 83 2.26 -5.12 2.95
CA CYS A 83 2.61 -5.17 4.37
C CYS A 83 4.08 -4.84 4.60
N LYS A 84 4.98 -5.37 3.78
CA LYS A 84 6.41 -5.03 3.80
C LYS A 84 6.62 -3.52 3.62
N MET A 85 6.03 -2.93 2.57
CA MET A 85 6.09 -1.50 2.31
C MET A 85 5.59 -0.69 3.52
N ALA A 86 4.44 -1.06 4.09
CA ALA A 86 3.87 -0.35 5.23
C ALA A 86 4.79 -0.43 6.45
N VAL A 87 5.37 -1.59 6.75
CA VAL A 87 6.33 -1.76 7.85
C VAL A 87 7.58 -0.92 7.60
N GLU A 88 8.16 -0.94 6.40
CA GLU A 88 9.33 -0.13 6.06
C GLU A 88 9.05 1.37 6.22
N ILE A 89 7.89 1.85 5.76
CA ILE A 89 7.47 3.25 5.94
C ILE A 89 7.28 3.61 7.42
N LEU A 90 6.66 2.74 8.21
CA LEU A 90 6.36 3.00 9.61
C LEU A 90 7.58 2.85 10.55
N THR A 91 8.59 2.08 10.12
CA THR A 91 9.83 1.84 10.88
C THR A 91 10.99 2.71 10.42
N LEU A 92 10.83 3.44 9.31
CA LEU A 92 11.74 4.51 8.93
C LEU A 92 11.83 5.53 10.06
N GLU A 93 13.00 5.60 10.70
CA GLU A 93 13.36 6.74 11.52
C GLU A 93 13.56 7.94 10.58
N ILE A 94 12.56 8.83 10.55
CA ILE A 94 12.64 10.11 9.82
C ILE A 94 13.05 11.22 10.78
#